data_AF-A0A1Y4EZT1-F1
#
_entry.id   AF-A0A1Y4EZT1-F1
#
_cell.length_a   1.000
_cell.length_b   1.000
_cell.length_c   1.000
_cell.angle_alpha   90.00
_cell.angle_beta   90.00
_cell.angle_gamma   90.00
#
_symmetry.space_group_name_H-M   'P 1'
#
loop_
_entity.id
_entity.type
_entity.pdbx_description
1 polymer ?
#
loop_
_entity_poly.entity_id
_entity_poly.type
_entity_poly.pdbx_seq_one_letter_code
_entity_poly.pdbx_strand_id
1 'polypeptide(L)'
;MKSEKNWLIVTAVIVLLLCSIASYINRPLPAYIDTPKDTADENKSSIPEMSIYETDSLSFPYPASWRQILKSGNVTFLSSDGSYLMLQESTYNAQINNATESSVQQELAASGLTFIYFEKLTTSSFLLSYQEGTIYTWEYVMWDLDSEYRLILSYEDPSSYEELALYIFESFHWDKVRSIPENLFLVYSVYGNFEFAIPSGWTTQTSGASFNASNMQTGSQLSVTASQTDLPSLSGITQIQYAEKVSQLYPGLMLKSYGAADEQVTAEAVYNSQAGEKTLFYHIMYLKNGFLYEFLLNTPYSAGSDDYDNFMDCIQYFRCF
;
A
#
# COMPACT_ATOMS: atom_id res chain seq x y z
N MET A 1 3.41 39.85 -40.90
CA MET A 1 2.60 38.76 -41.54
C MET A 1 2.97 37.37 -41.00
N LYS A 2 2.73 37.08 -39.72
CA LYS A 2 2.94 35.73 -39.13
C LYS A 2 1.78 35.25 -38.23
N SER A 3 0.64 35.94 -38.25
CA SER A 3 -0.48 35.69 -37.32
C SER A 3 -1.68 34.97 -37.92
N GLU A 4 -1.84 34.93 -39.25
CA GLU A 4 -3.07 34.37 -39.87
C GLU A 4 -3.00 32.85 -40.11
N LYS A 5 -1.80 32.27 -40.26
CA LYS A 5 -1.65 30.83 -40.53
C LYS A 5 -1.81 29.92 -39.30
N ASN A 6 -1.59 30.42 -38.09
CA ASN A 6 -1.73 29.60 -36.88
C ASN A 6 -3.19 29.46 -36.42
N TRP A 7 -4.02 30.47 -36.64
CA TRP A 7 -5.44 30.41 -36.29
C TRP A 7 -6.22 29.40 -37.15
N LEU A 8 -5.87 29.30 -38.44
CA LEU A 8 -6.49 28.35 -39.36
C LEU A 8 -6.18 26.88 -39.01
N ILE A 9 -4.99 26.59 -38.50
CA ILE A 9 -4.59 25.23 -38.09
C ILE A 9 -5.31 24.85 -36.79
N VAL A 10 -5.36 25.75 -35.81
CA VAL A 10 -6.07 25.51 -34.54
C VAL A 10 -7.57 25.31 -34.77
N THR A 11 -8.17 26.10 -35.66
CA THR A 11 -9.60 25.97 -36.00
C THR A 11 -9.89 24.65 -36.74
N ALA A 12 -9.01 24.22 -37.65
CA ALA A 12 -9.18 22.96 -38.37
C ALA A 12 -9.09 21.73 -37.45
N VAL A 13 -8.19 21.75 -36.46
CA VAL A 13 -8.04 20.67 -35.47
C VAL A 13 -9.26 20.59 -34.55
N ILE A 14 -9.80 21.73 -34.11
CA ILE A 14 -11.00 21.77 -33.25
C ILE A 14 -12.24 21.29 -34.01
N VAL A 15 -12.40 21.63 -35.30
CA VAL A 15 -13.53 21.16 -36.11
C VAL A 15 -13.46 19.64 -36.35
N LEU A 16 -12.27 19.07 -36.59
CA LEU A 16 -12.09 17.62 -36.72
C LEU A 16 -12.39 16.86 -35.42
N LEU A 17 -12.05 17.43 -34.27
CA LEU A 17 -12.38 16.89 -32.95
C LEU A 17 -13.90 16.94 -32.67
N LEU A 18 -14.57 18.03 -33.04
CA LEU A 18 -16.02 18.16 -32.87
C LEU A 18 -16.80 17.25 -33.83
N CYS A 19 -16.34 17.06 -35.08
CA CYS A 19 -16.95 16.15 -36.03
C CYS A 19 -16.78 14.68 -35.63
N SER A 20 -15.65 14.29 -35.03
CA SER A 20 -15.43 12.91 -34.55
C SER A 20 -16.29 12.58 -33.33
N ILE A 21 -16.48 13.53 -32.41
CA ILE A 21 -17.39 13.38 -31.26
C ILE A 21 -18.85 13.30 -31.72
N ALA A 22 -19.29 14.15 -32.66
CA ALA A 22 -20.63 14.09 -33.22
C ALA A 22 -20.90 12.77 -33.99
N SER A 23 -19.88 12.22 -34.65
CA SER A 23 -19.95 10.92 -35.35
C SER A 23 -19.97 9.73 -34.39
N TYR A 24 -19.48 9.88 -33.16
CA TYR A 24 -19.53 8.86 -32.13
C TYR A 24 -20.87 8.86 -31.38
N ILE A 25 -21.45 10.04 -31.13
CA ILE A 25 -22.72 10.21 -30.41
C ILE A 25 -23.95 9.90 -31.29
N ASN A 26 -23.87 10.08 -32.62
CA ASN A 26 -24.99 9.83 -33.55
C ASN A 26 -24.97 8.46 -34.25
N ARG A 27 -24.22 7.46 -33.74
CA ARG A 27 -24.40 6.09 -34.24
C ARG A 27 -25.72 5.53 -33.68
N PRO A 28 -26.72 5.21 -34.52
CA PRO A 28 -27.87 4.48 -34.03
C PRO A 28 -27.39 3.13 -33.49
N LEU A 29 -27.81 2.80 -32.27
CA LEU A 29 -27.63 1.46 -31.70
C LEU A 29 -28.14 0.43 -32.72
N PRO A 30 -27.37 -0.62 -33.04
CA PRO A 30 -27.84 -1.63 -33.97
C PRO A 30 -29.09 -2.30 -33.40
N ALA A 31 -30.22 -2.12 -34.09
CA ALA A 31 -31.46 -2.81 -33.78
C ALA A 31 -31.25 -4.32 -33.96
N TYR A 32 -31.51 -5.09 -32.90
CA TYR A 32 -31.54 -6.55 -32.94
C TYR A 32 -32.66 -6.97 -33.90
N ILE A 33 -32.29 -7.61 -35.00
CA ILE A 33 -33.24 -8.31 -35.88
C ILE A 33 -33.29 -9.76 -35.38
N ASP A 34 -34.42 -10.16 -34.80
CA ASP A 34 -34.73 -11.55 -34.47
C ASP A 34 -34.64 -12.41 -35.74
N THR A 35 -33.59 -13.21 -35.81
CA THR A 35 -33.54 -14.40 -36.66
C THR A 35 -33.31 -15.58 -35.72
N PRO A 36 -34.19 -16.59 -35.71
CA PRO A 36 -34.04 -17.72 -34.80
C PRO A 36 -32.81 -18.52 -35.24
N LYS A 37 -31.70 -18.29 -34.56
CA LYS A 37 -30.60 -19.25 -34.48
C LYS A 37 -30.91 -20.15 -33.30
N ASP A 38 -30.88 -21.45 -33.55
CA ASP A 38 -30.85 -22.48 -32.52
C ASP A 38 -29.78 -22.13 -31.47
N THR A 39 -30.19 -21.52 -30.36
CA THR A 39 -29.37 -21.34 -29.16
C THR A 39 -29.58 -22.56 -28.28
N ALA A 40 -28.99 -23.66 -28.70
CA ALA A 40 -28.50 -24.68 -27.77
C ALA A 40 -26.97 -24.57 -27.76
N ASP A 41 -26.48 -23.54 -27.09
CA ASP A 41 -25.23 -23.63 -26.35
C ASP A 41 -25.41 -22.72 -25.13
N GLU A 42 -25.76 -23.39 -24.04
CA GLU A 42 -25.78 -22.81 -22.71
C GLU A 42 -24.43 -22.16 -22.44
N ASN A 43 -24.49 -20.97 -21.85
CA ASN A 43 -23.37 -20.22 -21.32
C ASN A 43 -22.66 -21.09 -20.27
N LYS A 44 -21.76 -21.97 -20.70
CA LYS A 44 -21.01 -22.87 -19.82
C LYS A 44 -20.06 -22.01 -19.01
N SER A 45 -20.33 -21.88 -17.71
CA SER A 45 -19.41 -21.21 -16.79
C SER A 45 -18.01 -21.80 -16.99
N SER A 46 -17.04 -20.92 -17.27
CA SER A 46 -15.62 -21.23 -17.37
C SER A 46 -15.02 -21.73 -16.05
N ILE A 47 -15.72 -21.47 -14.93
CA ILE A 47 -15.33 -21.94 -13.61
C ILE A 47 -15.76 -23.40 -13.44
N PRO A 48 -14.83 -24.33 -13.14
CA PRO A 48 -15.17 -25.73 -12.89
C PRO A 48 -15.98 -25.88 -11.60
N GLU A 49 -16.45 -27.11 -11.33
CA GLU A 49 -17.00 -27.44 -10.02
C GLU A 49 -15.94 -27.18 -8.93
N MET A 50 -16.33 -26.47 -7.87
CA MET A 50 -15.44 -26.03 -6.79
C MET A 50 -15.72 -26.78 -5.50
N SER A 51 -14.67 -27.04 -4.73
CA SER A 51 -14.71 -27.41 -3.31
C SER A 51 -14.14 -26.26 -2.47
N ILE A 52 -14.40 -26.27 -1.17
CA ILE A 52 -13.91 -25.23 -0.25
C ILE A 52 -12.86 -25.87 0.65
N TYR A 53 -11.69 -25.25 0.72
CA TYR A 53 -10.72 -25.48 1.78
C TYR A 53 -11.03 -24.52 2.92
N GLU A 54 -11.09 -25.02 4.14
CA GLU A 54 -11.47 -24.25 5.32
C GLU A 54 -10.64 -24.70 6.54
N THR A 55 -10.17 -23.73 7.30
CA THR A 55 -9.59 -23.89 8.64
C THR A 55 -10.38 -23.03 9.63
N ASP A 56 -9.95 -23.00 10.89
CA ASP A 56 -10.57 -22.14 11.91
C ASP A 56 -10.46 -20.63 11.59
N SER A 57 -9.54 -20.21 10.71
CA SER A 57 -9.25 -18.80 10.45
C SER A 57 -9.26 -18.40 8.98
N LEU A 58 -9.27 -19.35 8.04
CA LEU A 58 -9.21 -19.02 6.61
C LEU A 58 -10.04 -19.98 5.77
N SER A 59 -10.53 -19.48 4.63
CA SER A 59 -11.22 -20.33 3.65
C SER A 59 -11.00 -19.82 2.22
N PHE A 60 -10.94 -20.73 1.26
CA PHE A 60 -10.96 -20.39 -0.17
C PHE A 60 -11.43 -21.56 -1.04
N PRO A 61 -11.99 -21.28 -2.23
CA PRO A 61 -12.40 -22.32 -3.14
C PRO A 61 -11.21 -22.86 -3.95
N TYR A 62 -11.29 -24.13 -4.34
CA TYR A 62 -10.37 -24.77 -5.27
C TYR A 62 -11.14 -25.73 -6.20
N PRO A 63 -10.66 -26.04 -7.41
CA PRO A 63 -11.36 -26.95 -8.30
C PRO A 63 -11.52 -28.34 -7.67
N ALA A 64 -12.74 -28.87 -7.61
CA ALA A 64 -13.07 -30.13 -6.95
C ALA A 64 -12.33 -31.34 -7.54
N SER A 65 -11.93 -31.26 -8.81
CA SER A 65 -11.14 -32.29 -9.49
C SER A 65 -9.66 -32.31 -9.07
N TRP A 66 -9.18 -31.29 -8.37
CA TRP A 66 -7.78 -31.17 -7.97
C TRP A 66 -7.48 -31.98 -6.72
N ARG A 67 -6.32 -32.62 -6.71
CA ARG A 67 -5.91 -33.46 -5.59
C ARG A 67 -5.12 -32.65 -4.58
N GLN A 68 -5.59 -32.62 -3.34
CA GLN A 68 -4.84 -32.04 -2.23
C GLN A 68 -3.62 -32.90 -1.88
N ILE A 69 -2.46 -32.25 -1.74
CA ILE A 69 -1.18 -32.80 -1.32
C ILE A 69 -0.46 -31.80 -0.39
N LEU A 70 0.67 -32.21 0.19
CA LEU A 70 1.60 -31.32 0.87
C LEU A 70 2.86 -31.15 0.01
N LYS A 71 3.18 -29.91 -0.39
CA LYS A 71 4.38 -29.58 -1.16
C LYS A 71 5.24 -28.65 -0.31
N SER A 72 6.44 -29.11 0.07
CA SER A 72 7.36 -28.35 0.93
C SER A 72 6.72 -27.86 2.25
N GLY A 73 5.80 -28.64 2.82
CA GLY A 73 5.07 -28.28 4.05
C GLY A 73 3.80 -27.45 3.83
N ASN A 74 3.55 -26.96 2.62
CA ASN A 74 2.38 -26.14 2.28
C ASN A 74 1.24 -26.99 1.72
N VAL A 75 0.00 -26.59 2.02
CA VAL A 75 -1.19 -27.19 1.41
C VAL A 75 -1.21 -26.83 -0.07
N THR A 76 -1.33 -27.83 -0.93
CA THR A 76 -1.31 -27.63 -2.39
C THR A 76 -2.37 -28.51 -3.06
N PHE A 77 -3.13 -27.94 -3.98
CA PHE A 77 -4.10 -28.62 -4.83
C PHE A 77 -3.49 -28.77 -6.22
N LEU A 78 -3.32 -30.00 -6.69
CA LEU A 78 -2.62 -30.31 -7.93
C LEU A 78 -3.61 -30.83 -8.99
N SER A 79 -3.57 -30.20 -10.17
CA SER A 79 -4.27 -30.63 -11.38
C SER A 79 -3.55 -31.80 -12.07
N SER A 80 -4.26 -32.51 -12.94
CA SER A 80 -3.67 -33.58 -13.77
C SER A 80 -2.67 -33.07 -14.82
N ASP A 81 -2.76 -31.79 -15.20
CA ASP A 81 -1.84 -31.14 -16.15
C ASP A 81 -0.57 -30.59 -15.49
N GLY A 82 -0.45 -30.72 -14.16
CA GLY A 82 0.68 -30.20 -13.38
C GLY A 82 0.48 -28.79 -12.82
N SER A 83 -0.59 -28.08 -13.21
CA SER A 83 -0.99 -26.81 -12.60
C SER A 83 -1.32 -27.00 -11.13
N TYR A 84 -1.07 -25.99 -10.30
CA TYR A 84 -1.33 -26.10 -8.87
C TYR A 84 -1.76 -24.80 -8.23
N LEU A 85 -2.51 -24.92 -7.13
CA LEU A 85 -2.90 -23.86 -6.21
C LEU A 85 -2.29 -24.19 -4.86
N MET A 86 -1.47 -23.30 -4.30
CA MET A 86 -0.76 -23.51 -3.05
C MET A 86 -1.08 -22.40 -2.07
N LEU A 87 -1.45 -22.77 -0.84
CA LEU A 87 -1.49 -21.85 0.29
C LEU A 87 -0.16 -21.93 1.01
N GLN A 88 0.57 -20.83 1.03
CA GLN A 88 1.80 -20.66 1.80
C GLN A 88 1.56 -19.72 2.97
N GLU A 89 2.02 -20.12 4.15
CA GLU A 89 2.03 -19.32 5.37
C GLU A 89 3.47 -18.97 5.76
N SER A 90 3.68 -17.73 6.19
CA SER A 90 4.95 -17.28 6.75
C SER A 90 4.75 -16.26 7.86
N THR A 91 5.78 -16.07 8.69
CA THR A 91 5.81 -14.98 9.66
C THR A 91 5.83 -13.63 8.95
N TYR A 92 5.15 -12.65 9.51
CA TYR A 92 5.14 -11.28 8.99
C TYR A 92 6.57 -10.72 8.81
N ASN A 93 6.83 -10.17 7.62
CA ASN A 93 8.05 -9.44 7.30
C ASN A 93 7.69 -8.00 6.91
N ALA A 94 8.08 -7.02 7.74
CA ALA A 94 7.74 -5.62 7.56
C ALA A 94 8.17 -5.01 6.20
N GLN A 95 9.15 -5.61 5.50
CA GLN A 95 9.52 -5.18 4.15
C GLN A 95 8.35 -5.23 3.16
N ILE A 96 7.37 -6.11 3.38
CA ILE A 96 6.20 -6.26 2.52
C ILE A 96 5.40 -4.96 2.36
N ASN A 97 5.42 -4.10 3.38
CA ASN A 97 4.70 -2.82 3.35
C ASN A 97 5.23 -1.85 2.29
N ASN A 98 6.48 -2.01 1.89
CA ASN A 98 7.13 -1.20 0.86
C ASN A 98 6.93 -1.76 -0.55
N ALA A 99 6.15 -2.84 -0.72
CA ALA A 99 5.89 -3.41 -2.02
C ALA A 99 5.19 -2.38 -2.93
N THR A 100 5.85 -2.09 -4.04
CA THR A 100 5.37 -1.30 -5.17
C THR A 100 5.56 -2.10 -6.45
N GLU A 101 4.84 -1.74 -7.51
CA GLU A 101 5.05 -2.34 -8.83
C GLU A 101 6.53 -2.32 -9.23
N SER A 102 7.19 -1.17 -9.06
CA SER A 102 8.60 -1.02 -9.43
C SER A 102 9.55 -1.87 -8.58
N SER A 103 9.32 -1.98 -7.26
CA SER A 103 10.17 -2.82 -6.40
C SER A 103 9.99 -4.30 -6.72
N VAL A 104 8.74 -4.74 -6.93
CA VAL A 104 8.42 -6.12 -7.27
C VAL A 104 8.96 -6.49 -8.65
N GLN A 105 8.82 -5.61 -9.65
CA GLN A 105 9.39 -5.81 -10.97
C GLN A 105 10.92 -5.98 -10.92
N GLN A 106 11.61 -5.19 -10.09
CA GLN A 106 13.06 -5.31 -9.92
C GLN A 106 13.46 -6.63 -9.25
N GLU A 107 12.72 -7.06 -8.21
CA GLU A 107 12.96 -8.33 -7.52
C GLU A 107 12.75 -9.55 -8.44
N LEU A 108 11.67 -9.53 -9.22
CA LEU A 108 11.38 -10.57 -10.21
C LEU A 108 12.47 -10.63 -11.28
N ALA A 109 12.87 -9.48 -11.83
CA ALA A 109 13.94 -9.41 -12.82
C ALA A 109 15.29 -9.91 -12.27
N ALA A 110 15.62 -9.60 -11.02
CA ALA A 110 16.81 -10.11 -10.32
C ALA A 110 16.77 -11.64 -10.15
N SER A 111 15.57 -12.22 -10.06
CA SER A 111 15.33 -13.66 -9.98
C SER A 111 15.19 -14.34 -11.35
N GLY A 112 15.36 -13.60 -12.46
CA GLY A 112 15.22 -14.13 -13.82
C GLY A 112 13.77 -14.33 -14.28
N LEU A 113 12.79 -13.77 -13.56
CA LEU A 113 11.36 -13.88 -13.84
C LEU A 113 10.89 -12.69 -14.68
N THR A 114 9.89 -12.92 -15.52
CA THR A 114 9.26 -11.87 -16.33
C THR A 114 8.04 -11.32 -15.60
N PHE A 115 8.09 -10.03 -15.24
CA PHE A 115 6.97 -9.31 -14.66
C PHE A 115 5.80 -9.19 -15.65
N ILE A 116 4.57 -9.42 -15.18
CA ILE A 116 3.34 -9.27 -15.97
C ILE A 116 2.43 -8.20 -15.35
N TYR A 117 2.15 -8.30 -14.06
CA TYR A 117 1.11 -7.48 -13.42
C TYR A 117 1.35 -7.30 -11.92
N PHE A 118 0.98 -6.15 -11.38
CA PHE A 118 0.91 -5.89 -9.94
C PHE A 118 -0.23 -4.91 -9.64
N GLU A 119 -1.01 -5.21 -8.62
CA GLU A 119 -2.00 -4.28 -8.07
C GLU A 119 -2.02 -4.36 -6.55
N LYS A 120 -1.88 -3.20 -5.89
CA LYS A 120 -2.13 -3.08 -4.46
C LYS A 120 -3.64 -2.95 -4.24
N LEU A 121 -4.21 -3.92 -3.52
CA LEU A 121 -5.67 -4.04 -3.35
C LEU A 121 -6.15 -3.38 -2.07
N THR A 122 -5.42 -3.57 -0.96
CA THR A 122 -5.70 -2.94 0.34
C THR A 122 -4.42 -2.43 0.97
N THR A 123 -4.51 -1.91 2.19
CA THR A 123 -3.35 -1.54 3.00
C THR A 123 -2.45 -2.73 3.33
N SER A 124 -3.00 -3.94 3.31
CA SER A 124 -2.35 -5.19 3.73
C SER A 124 -2.56 -6.36 2.75
N SER A 125 -2.75 -6.07 1.46
CA SER A 125 -2.80 -7.08 0.41
C SER A 125 -2.47 -6.53 -0.98
N PHE A 126 -1.91 -7.38 -1.84
CA PHE A 126 -1.71 -7.11 -3.26
C PHE A 126 -1.83 -8.38 -4.10
N LEU A 127 -2.04 -8.19 -5.40
CA LEU A 127 -2.04 -9.23 -6.41
C LEU A 127 -0.84 -9.05 -7.33
N LEU A 128 -0.17 -10.14 -7.69
CA LEU A 128 1.02 -10.15 -8.56
C LEU A 128 0.91 -11.27 -9.59
N SER A 129 1.36 -11.02 -10.81
CA SER A 129 1.58 -12.05 -11.82
C SER A 129 2.95 -11.93 -12.48
N TYR A 130 3.57 -13.08 -12.74
CA TYR A 130 4.85 -13.21 -13.42
C TYR A 130 4.97 -14.54 -14.17
N GLN A 131 6.00 -14.66 -14.98
CA GLN A 131 6.26 -15.82 -15.82
C GLN A 131 7.70 -16.32 -15.73
N GLU A 132 7.85 -17.64 -15.66
CA GLU A 132 9.11 -18.38 -15.79
C GLU A 132 9.01 -19.36 -16.97
N GLY A 133 9.73 -19.08 -18.07
CA GLY A 133 9.61 -19.91 -19.28
C GLY A 133 8.19 -19.89 -19.84
N THR A 134 7.50 -21.04 -19.86
CA THR A 134 6.10 -21.17 -20.28
C THR A 134 5.11 -21.13 -19.11
N ILE A 135 5.59 -21.10 -17.86
CA ILE A 135 4.75 -21.15 -16.67
C ILE A 135 4.38 -19.75 -16.23
N TYR A 136 3.07 -19.50 -16.15
CA TYR A 136 2.48 -18.31 -15.56
C TYR A 136 2.17 -18.57 -14.09
N THR A 137 2.40 -17.58 -13.24
CA THR A 137 2.07 -17.63 -11.82
C THR A 137 1.30 -16.37 -11.42
N TRP A 138 0.25 -16.58 -10.64
CA TRP A 138 -0.44 -15.54 -9.88
C TRP A 138 -0.23 -15.76 -8.39
N GLU A 139 0.05 -14.68 -7.67
CA GLU A 139 0.10 -14.67 -6.21
C GLU A 139 -0.85 -13.62 -5.67
N TYR A 140 -1.83 -14.07 -4.88
CA TYR A 140 -2.57 -13.17 -4.00
C TYR A 140 -1.92 -13.19 -2.62
N VAL A 141 -1.39 -12.04 -2.21
CA VAL A 141 -0.63 -11.89 -0.98
C VAL A 141 -1.40 -11.01 -0.02
N MET A 142 -1.54 -11.46 1.22
CA MET A 142 -2.11 -10.65 2.31
C MET A 142 -1.43 -10.92 3.63
N TRP A 143 -1.43 -9.91 4.50
CA TRP A 143 -0.76 -10.00 5.79
C TRP A 143 -1.54 -9.26 6.89
N ASP A 144 -1.15 -9.56 8.12
CA ASP A 144 -1.46 -8.80 9.32
C ASP A 144 -0.15 -8.54 10.07
N LEU A 145 -0.19 -8.04 11.31
CA LEU A 145 1.04 -7.68 12.04
C LEU A 145 1.88 -8.87 12.52
N ASP A 146 1.39 -10.10 12.39
CA ASP A 146 2.02 -11.33 12.89
C ASP A 146 2.28 -12.36 11.77
N SER A 147 1.39 -12.47 10.77
CA SER A 147 1.45 -13.48 9.71
C SER A 147 1.28 -12.91 8.29
N GLU A 148 1.77 -13.65 7.31
CA GLU A 148 1.60 -13.43 5.88
C GLU A 148 1.09 -14.72 5.23
N TYR A 149 0.06 -14.60 4.40
CA TYR A 149 -0.46 -15.68 3.57
C TYR A 149 -0.28 -15.33 2.09
N ARG A 150 0.16 -16.33 1.31
CA ARG A 150 0.20 -16.28 -0.15
C ARG A 150 -0.63 -17.41 -0.73
N LEU A 151 -1.58 -17.06 -1.58
CA LEU A 151 -2.26 -18.02 -2.42
C LEU A 151 -1.68 -17.97 -3.83
N ILE A 152 -1.02 -19.05 -4.22
CA ILE A 152 -0.17 -19.12 -5.41
C ILE A 152 -0.79 -20.09 -6.41
N LEU A 153 -1.21 -19.59 -7.57
CA LEU A 153 -1.72 -20.38 -8.68
C LEU A 153 -0.70 -20.37 -9.82
N SER A 154 -0.19 -21.54 -10.21
CA SER A 154 0.75 -21.68 -11.32
C SER A 154 0.24 -22.66 -12.37
N TYR A 155 0.39 -22.32 -13.64
CA TYR A 155 -0.10 -23.09 -14.80
C TYR A 155 0.71 -22.76 -16.07
N GLU A 156 0.60 -23.62 -17.09
CA GLU A 156 1.29 -23.42 -18.38
C GLU A 156 0.41 -22.73 -19.44
N ASP A 157 -0.90 -22.98 -19.47
CA ASP A 157 -1.82 -22.42 -20.48
C ASP A 157 -2.68 -21.29 -19.88
N PRO A 158 -2.45 -20.01 -20.24
CA PRO A 158 -3.18 -18.88 -19.64
C PRO A 158 -4.64 -18.77 -20.04
N SER A 159 -5.06 -19.39 -21.15
CA SER A 159 -6.39 -19.14 -21.74
C SER A 159 -7.58 -19.62 -20.87
N SER A 160 -7.33 -20.44 -19.85
CA SER A 160 -8.37 -21.07 -19.02
C SER A 160 -8.25 -20.78 -17.51
N TYR A 161 -7.21 -20.06 -17.08
CA TYR A 161 -6.86 -19.96 -15.65
C TYR A 161 -6.98 -18.55 -15.05
N GLU A 162 -7.06 -17.50 -15.86
CA GLU A 162 -7.20 -16.12 -15.37
C GLU A 162 -8.53 -15.91 -14.64
N GLU A 163 -9.65 -16.33 -15.23
CA GLU A 163 -10.97 -16.24 -14.60
C GLU A 163 -11.05 -17.12 -13.33
N LEU A 164 -10.38 -18.28 -13.32
CA LEU A 164 -10.27 -19.12 -12.14
C LEU A 164 -9.45 -18.44 -11.04
N ALA A 165 -8.32 -17.81 -11.39
CA ALA A 165 -7.48 -17.07 -10.46
C ALA A 165 -8.29 -15.98 -9.75
N LEU A 166 -8.96 -15.13 -10.52
CA LEU A 166 -9.81 -14.05 -10.00
C LEU A 166 -10.92 -14.60 -9.09
N TYR A 167 -11.64 -15.63 -9.54
CA TYR A 167 -12.70 -16.25 -8.74
C TYR A 167 -12.19 -16.75 -7.38
N ILE A 168 -11.03 -17.42 -7.37
CA ILE A 168 -10.44 -17.95 -6.14
C ILE A 168 -10.00 -16.81 -5.22
N PHE A 169 -9.29 -15.81 -5.75
CA PHE A 169 -8.72 -14.73 -4.94
C PHE A 169 -9.78 -13.79 -4.37
N GLU A 170 -10.82 -13.45 -5.13
CA GLU A 170 -11.95 -12.66 -4.62
C GLU A 170 -12.74 -13.39 -3.52
N SER A 171 -12.71 -14.73 -3.53
CA SER A 171 -13.38 -15.57 -2.54
C SER A 171 -12.50 -15.96 -1.36
N PHE A 172 -11.23 -15.55 -1.35
CA PHE A 172 -10.32 -15.87 -0.25
C PHE A 172 -10.69 -15.05 0.99
N HIS A 173 -10.89 -15.74 2.10
CA HIS A 173 -11.22 -15.14 3.37
C HIS A 173 -10.18 -15.51 4.44
N TRP A 174 -9.80 -14.53 5.24
CA TRP A 174 -8.94 -14.70 6.41
C TRP A 174 -9.38 -13.78 7.54
N ASP A 175 -9.68 -14.38 8.69
CA ASP A 175 -9.93 -13.69 9.95
C ASP A 175 -8.61 -13.22 10.57
N LYS A 176 -8.15 -12.04 10.14
CA LYS A 176 -6.93 -11.40 10.65
C LYS A 176 -7.06 -11.09 12.14
N VAL A 177 -6.14 -11.62 12.94
CA VAL A 177 -6.12 -11.39 14.40
C VAL A 177 -5.61 -9.99 14.71
N ARG A 178 -4.58 -9.51 13.98
CA ARG A 178 -3.98 -8.19 14.15
C ARG A 178 -4.01 -7.39 12.85
N SER A 179 -5.22 -7.15 12.36
CA SER A 179 -5.47 -6.40 11.13
C SER A 179 -4.88 -4.99 11.16
N ILE A 180 -4.34 -4.56 10.01
CA ILE A 180 -3.97 -3.16 9.77
C ILE A 180 -5.25 -2.40 9.35
N PRO A 181 -5.62 -1.30 10.03
CA PRO A 181 -6.81 -0.52 9.67
C PRO A 181 -6.71 0.09 8.27
N GLU A 182 -7.82 0.12 7.53
CA GLU A 182 -7.86 0.66 6.17
C GLU A 182 -7.55 2.16 6.06
N ASN A 183 -7.74 2.91 7.15
CA ASN A 183 -7.42 4.33 7.20
C ASN A 183 -5.93 4.61 7.43
N LEU A 184 -5.08 3.58 7.52
CA LEU A 184 -3.64 3.67 7.73
C LEU A 184 -2.89 2.77 6.74
N PHE A 185 -1.68 3.13 6.35
CA PHE A 185 -0.76 2.18 5.74
C PHE A 185 0.57 2.22 6.48
N LEU A 186 1.21 1.05 6.54
CA LEU A 186 2.53 0.93 7.15
C LEU A 186 3.63 1.26 6.15
N VAL A 187 4.73 1.77 6.67
CA VAL A 187 5.97 2.01 5.95
C VAL A 187 7.09 1.38 6.75
N TYR A 188 8.00 0.70 6.07
CA TYR A 188 9.17 0.10 6.69
C TYR A 188 10.45 0.83 6.26
N SER A 189 11.40 1.01 7.18
CA SER A 189 12.70 1.61 6.90
C SER A 189 13.82 0.64 7.25
N VAL A 190 14.63 0.31 6.24
CA VAL A 190 15.82 -0.56 6.40
C VAL A 190 16.90 0.13 7.25
N TYR A 191 17.06 1.46 7.16
CA TYR A 191 18.17 2.18 7.80
C TYR A 191 18.12 2.16 9.34
N GLY A 192 16.96 1.90 9.94
CA GLY A 192 16.80 1.73 11.38
C GLY A 192 16.01 0.47 11.77
N ASN A 193 15.79 -0.45 10.82
CA ASN A 193 15.00 -1.69 10.99
C ASN A 193 13.69 -1.47 11.76
N PHE A 194 12.84 -0.56 11.27
CA PHE A 194 11.61 -0.18 11.97
C PHE A 194 10.45 0.07 11.00
N GLU A 195 9.24 -0.06 11.51
CA GLU A 195 8.01 0.29 10.81
C GLU A 195 7.18 1.31 11.58
N PHE A 196 6.34 2.03 10.85
CA PHE A 196 5.39 3.00 11.40
C PHE A 196 4.21 3.17 10.45
N ALA A 197 3.08 3.63 10.99
CA ALA A 197 1.89 3.94 10.19
C ALA A 197 1.87 5.39 9.71
N ILE A 198 1.19 5.61 8.60
CA ILE A 198 0.86 6.91 8.03
C ILE A 198 -0.64 6.91 7.70
N PRO A 199 -1.35 8.04 7.91
CA PRO A 199 -2.75 8.10 7.55
C PRO A 199 -2.94 7.96 6.03
N SER A 200 -3.92 7.15 5.63
CA SER A 200 -4.28 6.95 4.23
C SER A 200 -4.66 8.28 3.56
N GLY A 201 -4.24 8.43 2.30
CA GLY A 201 -4.51 9.65 1.51
C GLY A 201 -3.52 10.80 1.70
N TRP A 202 -2.56 10.68 2.63
CA TRP A 202 -1.46 11.64 2.73
C TRP A 202 -0.44 11.41 1.61
N THR A 203 0.07 12.49 1.03
CA THR A 203 1.12 12.42 0.02
C THR A 203 2.45 12.14 0.71
N THR A 204 3.19 11.12 0.26
CA THR A 204 4.43 10.69 0.90
C THR A 204 5.65 10.92 0.04
N GLN A 205 6.79 11.19 0.69
CA GLN A 205 8.10 11.27 0.06
C GLN A 205 9.18 10.73 0.99
N THR A 206 10.08 9.91 0.45
CA THR A 206 11.26 9.43 1.17
C THR A 206 12.51 10.10 0.63
N SER A 207 13.40 10.54 1.51
CA SER A 207 14.71 11.08 1.18
C SER A 207 15.76 10.59 2.18
N GLY A 208 16.58 9.62 1.77
CA GLY A 208 17.58 9.02 2.65
C GLY A 208 16.94 8.38 3.89
N ALA A 209 17.39 8.82 5.08
CA ALA A 209 16.89 8.35 6.37
C ALA A 209 15.65 9.09 6.88
N SER A 210 15.08 9.97 6.06
CA SER A 210 13.90 10.77 6.41
C SER A 210 12.72 10.40 5.53
N PHE A 211 11.58 10.24 6.17
CA PHE A 211 10.29 10.06 5.54
C PHE A 211 9.42 11.27 5.87
N ASN A 212 8.72 11.78 4.87
CA ASN A 212 7.80 12.89 5.05
C ASN A 212 6.45 12.53 4.45
N ALA A 213 5.38 12.92 5.12
CA ALA A 213 4.01 12.83 4.63
C ALA A 213 3.30 14.16 4.83
N SER A 214 2.39 14.50 3.92
CA SER A 214 1.62 15.73 4.01
C SER A 214 0.14 15.51 3.70
N ASN A 215 -0.72 16.09 4.53
CA ASN A 215 -2.14 16.23 4.24
C ASN A 215 -2.34 17.47 3.37
N MET A 216 -2.65 17.28 2.09
CA MET A 216 -2.82 18.40 1.15
C MET A 216 -4.08 19.23 1.41
N GLN A 217 -5.06 18.70 2.16
CA GLN A 217 -6.31 19.39 2.46
C GLN A 217 -6.15 20.35 3.64
N THR A 218 -5.43 19.92 4.68
CA THR A 218 -5.24 20.69 5.90
C THR A 218 -3.92 21.44 5.93
N GLY A 219 -2.92 21.03 5.16
CA GLY A 219 -1.56 21.56 5.21
C GLY A 219 -0.67 20.93 6.28
N SER A 220 -1.15 19.88 6.96
CA SER A 220 -0.37 19.16 7.98
C SER A 220 0.80 18.38 7.38
N GLN A 221 1.88 18.29 8.13
CA GLN A 221 3.13 17.64 7.72
C GLN A 221 3.65 16.75 8.84
N LEU A 222 3.86 15.49 8.52
CA LEU A 222 4.50 14.50 9.37
C LEU A 222 5.90 14.23 8.83
N SER A 223 6.90 14.28 9.70
CA SER A 223 8.26 13.86 9.43
C SER A 223 8.65 12.72 10.36
N VAL A 224 9.25 11.68 9.81
CA VAL A 224 9.79 10.54 10.54
C VAL A 224 11.25 10.38 10.17
N THR A 225 12.14 10.38 11.15
CA THR A 225 13.58 10.21 10.94
C THR A 225 14.13 9.15 11.88
N ALA A 226 15.25 8.54 11.46
CA ALA A 226 16.03 7.65 12.31
C ALA A 226 17.51 8.05 12.22
N SER A 227 18.19 8.05 13.36
CA SER A 227 19.63 8.30 13.43
C SER A 227 20.29 7.41 14.47
N GLN A 228 21.51 6.94 14.19
CA GLN A 228 22.31 6.22 15.19
C GLN A 228 22.70 7.17 16.32
N THR A 229 22.73 6.64 17.54
CA THR A 229 23.08 7.43 18.71
C THR A 229 23.75 6.57 19.78
N ASP A 230 24.74 7.16 20.46
CA ASP A 230 25.39 6.57 21.64
C ASP A 230 24.71 7.00 22.95
N LEU A 231 23.58 7.72 22.87
CA LEU A 231 22.83 8.14 24.05
C LEU A 231 22.34 6.91 24.82
N PRO A 232 22.67 6.79 26.11
CA PRO A 232 22.20 5.67 26.93
C PRO A 232 20.76 5.86 27.43
N SER A 233 20.26 7.09 27.43
CA SER A 233 18.92 7.46 27.91
C SER A 233 18.54 8.87 27.43
N LEU A 234 17.24 9.14 27.29
CA LEU A 234 16.69 10.46 26.97
C LEU A 234 16.29 11.28 28.21
N SER A 235 16.28 10.69 29.41
CA SER A 235 15.81 11.37 30.63
C SER A 235 16.71 12.53 31.05
N GLY A 236 17.97 12.54 30.59
CA GLY A 236 18.91 13.64 30.78
C GLY A 236 18.63 14.88 29.91
N ILE A 237 17.73 14.80 28.93
CA ILE A 237 17.36 15.95 28.10
C ILE A 237 16.39 16.82 28.91
N THR A 238 16.87 17.97 29.39
CA THR A 238 16.01 18.92 30.11
C THR A 238 15.09 19.67 29.15
N GLN A 239 13.96 20.17 29.67
CA GLN A 239 13.03 21.01 28.89
C GLN A 239 13.72 22.23 28.25
N ILE A 240 14.66 22.87 28.97
CA ILE A 240 15.39 24.04 28.47
C ILE A 240 16.28 23.64 27.29
N GLN A 241 17.08 22.58 27.44
CA GLN A 241 17.94 22.08 26.35
C GLN A 241 17.14 21.68 25.13
N TYR A 242 15.99 21.01 25.34
CA TYR A 242 15.08 20.64 24.27
C TYR A 242 14.53 21.89 23.55
N ALA A 243 13.99 22.85 24.30
CA ALA A 243 13.44 24.10 23.76
C ALA A 243 14.50 24.88 22.97
N GLU A 244 15.71 25.02 23.50
CA GLU A 244 16.83 25.71 22.85
C GLU A 244 17.20 25.05 21.51
N LYS A 245 17.26 23.72 21.46
CA LYS A 245 17.59 22.98 20.22
C LYS A 245 16.48 23.14 19.18
N VAL A 246 15.22 22.90 19.55
CA VAL A 246 14.09 22.95 18.60
C VAL A 246 13.82 24.36 18.11
N SER A 247 14.00 25.38 18.96
CA SER A 247 13.77 26.79 18.58
C SER A 247 14.73 27.31 17.50
N GLN A 248 15.86 26.62 17.25
CA GLN A 248 16.76 26.94 16.13
C GLN A 248 16.11 26.62 14.78
N LEU A 249 15.29 25.56 14.72
CA LEU A 249 14.57 25.14 13.51
C LEU A 249 13.18 25.78 13.44
N TYR A 250 12.57 26.06 14.59
CA TYR A 250 11.25 26.66 14.71
C TYR A 250 11.31 27.95 15.54
N PRO A 251 11.75 29.08 14.94
CA PRO A 251 11.88 30.34 15.66
C PRO A 251 10.56 30.79 16.31
N GLY A 252 10.64 31.21 17.58
CA GLY A 252 9.46 31.65 18.33
C GLY A 252 8.55 30.52 18.83
N LEU A 253 9.03 29.27 18.81
CA LEU A 253 8.33 28.15 19.40
C LEU A 253 8.15 28.31 20.91
N MET A 254 6.92 28.08 21.37
CA MET A 254 6.52 28.11 22.77
C MET A 254 6.01 26.73 23.17
N LEU A 255 6.73 26.08 24.08
CA LEU A 255 6.33 24.78 24.63
C LEU A 255 5.04 24.90 25.45
N LYS A 256 4.12 23.95 25.22
CA LYS A 256 2.92 23.73 26.03
C LYS A 256 3.14 22.62 27.04
N SER A 257 3.74 21.53 26.60
CA SER A 257 4.02 20.36 27.42
C SER A 257 5.34 19.73 27.00
N TYR A 258 6.01 19.11 27.97
CA TYR A 258 7.27 18.41 27.77
C TYR A 258 7.38 17.28 28.79
N GLY A 259 7.79 16.12 28.32
CA GLY A 259 8.10 14.95 29.14
C GLY A 259 9.33 14.25 28.59
N ALA A 260 10.22 13.84 29.48
CA ALA A 260 11.38 13.02 29.14
C ALA A 260 11.45 11.85 30.11
N ALA A 261 11.65 10.66 29.54
CA ALA A 261 11.86 9.40 30.23
C ALA A 261 13.08 8.72 29.60
N ASP A 262 13.45 7.53 30.08
CA ASP A 262 14.69 6.90 29.62
C ASP A 262 14.68 6.56 28.12
N GLU A 263 13.55 6.12 27.59
CA GLU A 263 13.43 5.69 26.20
C GLU A 263 12.55 6.60 25.34
N GLN A 264 11.97 7.66 25.92
CA GLN A 264 11.00 8.50 25.22
C GLN A 264 11.11 9.97 25.62
N VAL A 265 10.91 10.86 24.63
CA VAL A 265 10.56 12.26 24.87
C VAL A 265 9.26 12.56 24.14
N THR A 266 8.39 13.34 24.77
CA THR A 266 7.18 13.88 24.18
C THR A 266 7.17 15.39 24.38
N ALA A 267 6.89 16.15 23.33
CA ALA A 267 6.77 17.59 23.42
C ALA A 267 5.63 18.10 22.54
N GLU A 268 4.86 19.03 23.10
CA GLU A 268 3.84 19.78 22.36
C GLU A 268 4.15 21.26 22.45
N ALA A 269 4.02 21.95 21.32
CA ALA A 269 4.34 23.37 21.24
C ALA A 269 3.47 24.09 20.24
N VAL A 270 3.63 25.41 20.21
CA VAL A 270 3.02 26.29 19.22
C VAL A 270 4.06 27.27 18.73
N TYR A 271 4.05 27.53 17.43
CA TYR A 271 4.85 28.58 16.82
C TYR A 271 4.06 29.24 15.68
N ASN A 272 4.57 30.37 15.17
CA ASN A 272 4.04 30.96 13.94
C ASN A 272 4.90 30.48 12.78
N SER A 273 4.29 29.86 11.78
CA SER A 273 4.98 29.44 10.56
C SER A 273 5.56 30.65 9.81
N GLN A 274 6.43 30.41 8.83
CA GLN A 274 6.96 31.47 7.99
C GLN A 274 5.87 32.23 7.22
N ALA A 275 4.72 31.59 6.97
CA ALA A 275 3.53 32.21 6.37
C ALA A 275 2.70 33.03 7.37
N GLY A 276 3.12 33.12 8.64
CA GLY A 276 2.42 33.84 9.71
C GLY A 276 1.25 33.07 10.34
N GLU A 277 1.09 31.79 10.00
CA GLU A 277 0.01 30.96 10.52
C GLU A 277 0.41 30.27 11.83
N LYS A 278 -0.50 30.29 12.81
CA LYS A 278 -0.31 29.57 14.06
C LYS A 278 -0.33 28.07 13.81
N THR A 279 0.77 27.41 14.13
CA THR A 279 0.99 25.97 13.88
C THR A 279 1.15 25.24 15.22
N LEU A 280 0.47 24.11 15.37
CA LEU A 280 0.72 23.16 16.45
C LEU A 280 1.87 22.26 16.04
N PHE A 281 2.75 22.01 17.00
CA PHE A 281 3.93 21.17 16.85
C PHE A 281 3.81 20.03 17.86
N TYR A 282 3.93 18.80 17.38
CA TYR A 282 3.97 17.59 18.20
C TYR A 282 5.23 16.82 17.84
N HIS A 283 5.99 16.40 18.83
CA HIS A 283 7.22 15.65 18.62
C HIS A 283 7.34 14.53 19.64
N ILE A 284 7.56 13.32 19.13
CA ILE A 284 7.81 12.13 19.91
C ILE A 284 9.16 11.58 19.47
N MET A 285 10.06 11.37 20.43
CA MET A 285 11.34 10.70 20.21
C MET A 285 11.34 9.36 20.93
N TYR A 286 11.84 8.32 20.28
CA TYR A 286 12.08 7.01 20.88
C TYR A 286 13.56 6.64 20.79
N LEU A 287 14.13 6.15 21.89
CA LEU A 287 15.47 5.59 21.93
C LEU A 287 15.38 4.06 22.04
N LYS A 288 15.69 3.35 20.96
CA LYS A 288 15.65 1.88 20.91
C LYS A 288 16.77 1.34 20.03
N ASN A 289 17.36 0.21 20.41
CA ASN A 289 18.34 -0.53 19.59
C ASN A 289 19.53 0.32 19.08
N GLY A 290 19.97 1.35 19.84
CA GLY A 290 21.06 2.26 19.43
C GLY A 290 20.65 3.32 18.41
N PHE A 291 19.36 3.52 18.21
CA PHE A 291 18.77 4.53 17.33
C PHE A 291 17.87 5.49 18.09
N LEU A 292 17.90 6.75 17.65
CA LEU A 292 16.90 7.76 17.94
C LEU A 292 15.93 7.84 16.77
N TYR A 293 14.66 7.51 17.01
CA TYR A 293 13.57 7.65 16.07
C TYR A 293 12.75 8.88 16.44
N GLU A 294 12.59 9.81 15.52
CA GLU A 294 11.89 11.08 15.75
C GLU A 294 10.64 11.14 14.86
N PHE A 295 9.50 11.39 15.48
CA PHE A 295 8.18 11.54 14.84
C PHE A 295 7.65 12.94 15.12
N LEU A 296 7.53 13.76 14.08
CA LEU A 296 7.21 15.17 14.20
C LEU A 296 6.02 15.53 13.34
N LEU A 297 4.93 15.98 13.96
CA LEU A 297 3.77 16.54 13.27
C LEU A 297 3.74 18.07 13.43
N ASN A 298 3.71 18.78 12.30
CA ASN A 298 3.30 20.17 12.23
C ASN A 298 1.90 20.24 11.61
N THR A 299 0.94 20.85 12.32
CA THR A 299 -0.43 21.02 11.81
C THR A 299 -0.91 22.44 12.04
N PRO A 300 -1.59 23.06 11.08
CA PRO A 300 -2.31 24.31 11.32
C PRO A 300 -3.24 24.21 12.53
N TYR A 301 -3.36 25.30 13.29
CA TYR A 301 -4.21 25.33 14.49
C TYR A 301 -5.68 25.01 14.20
N SER A 302 -6.15 25.28 12.98
CA SER A 302 -7.53 25.03 12.51
C SER A 302 -7.85 23.54 12.32
N ALA A 303 -6.87 22.72 11.95
CA ALA A 303 -7.03 21.28 11.68
C ALA A 303 -6.48 20.39 12.81
N GLY A 304 -5.82 20.99 13.80
CA GLY A 304 -4.87 20.29 14.65
C GLY A 304 -5.44 19.34 15.71
N SER A 305 -6.75 19.12 15.78
CA SER A 305 -7.34 18.04 16.59
C SER A 305 -7.38 16.74 15.79
N ASP A 306 -8.02 16.76 14.61
CA ASP A 306 -8.23 15.56 13.80
C ASP A 306 -6.92 14.97 13.28
N ASP A 307 -6.01 15.82 12.77
CA ASP A 307 -4.69 15.35 12.30
C ASP A 307 -3.78 14.90 13.45
N TYR A 308 -3.99 15.43 14.66
CA TYR A 308 -3.30 14.96 15.86
C TYR A 308 -3.79 13.58 16.28
N ASP A 309 -5.10 13.36 16.32
CA ASP A 309 -5.67 12.07 16.69
C ASP A 309 -5.21 10.99 15.69
N ASN A 310 -5.26 11.29 14.38
CA ASN A 310 -4.70 10.40 13.34
C ASN A 310 -3.21 10.12 13.54
N PHE A 311 -2.42 11.13 13.91
CA PHE A 311 -1.01 10.95 14.20
C PHE A 311 -0.80 10.06 15.43
N MET A 312 -1.55 10.26 16.50
CA MET A 312 -1.45 9.44 17.71
C MET A 312 -1.87 7.99 17.45
N ASP A 313 -2.87 7.76 16.61
CA ASP A 313 -3.23 6.42 16.14
C ASP A 313 -2.09 5.78 15.34
N CYS A 314 -1.44 6.53 14.46
CA CYS A 314 -0.28 6.03 13.72
C CYS A 314 0.87 5.59 14.63
N ILE A 315 1.13 6.34 15.70
CA ILE A 315 2.25 6.07 16.62
C ILE A 315 2.09 4.72 17.34
N GLN A 316 0.87 4.21 17.48
CA GLN A 316 0.60 2.89 18.07
C GLN A 316 1.20 1.74 17.24
N TYR A 317 1.46 1.96 15.96
CA TYR A 317 2.03 0.99 15.03
C TYR A 317 3.56 1.08 14.92
N PHE A 318 4.22 1.94 15.70
CA PHE A 318 5.68 2.00 15.71
C PHE A 318 6.28 0.72 16.31
N ARG A 319 7.06 0.00 15.50
CA ARG A 319 7.78 -1.23 15.91
C ARG A 319 9.21 -1.21 15.39
N CYS A 320 10.13 -1.68 16.22
CA CYS A 320 11.52 -1.97 15.83
C CYS A 320 11.72 -3.48 15.79
N PHE A 321 12.62 -3.93 14.91
CA PHE A 321 12.98 -5.33 14.75
C PHE A 321 14.47 -5.56 15.05
#